data_AF-A0A9E0QZF7-F1
#
_entry.id   AF-A0A9E0QZF7-F1
#
_cell.length_a   1.000
_cell.length_b   1.000
_cell.length_c   1.000
_cell.angle_alpha   90.00
_cell.angle_beta   90.00
_cell.angle_gamma   90.00
#
_symmetry.space_group_name_H-M   'P 1'
#
loop_
_entity.id
_entity.type
_entity.pdbx_description
1 polymer ?
#
loop_
_entity_poly.entity_id
_entity_poly.type
_entity_poly.pdbx_seq_one_letter_code
_entity_poly.pdbx_strand_id
1 'polypeptide(L)'
;MTSYQQQADSLYNHLIDMEEGADPEKLFLCSYLLGHISLASAEEGETAEQFDQQVEHSLDQAFKVDKLSEQDICDIRLLWKNLAETST
;
A
#
# COMPACT_ATOMS: atom_id res chain seq x y z
N MET A 1 0.23 7.74 19.54
CA MET A 1 0.16 7.40 18.10
C MET A 1 1.55 7.61 17.56
N THR A 2 2.22 6.54 17.13
CA THR A 2 3.57 6.62 16.55
C THR A 2 3.49 7.15 15.12
N SER A 3 4.60 7.64 14.56
CA SER A 3 4.62 8.02 13.14
C SER A 3 4.32 6.84 12.21
N TYR A 4 4.62 5.61 12.65
CA TYR A 4 4.17 4.38 11.98
C TYR A 4 2.65 4.30 11.85
N GLN A 5 1.91 4.45 12.96
CA GLN A 5 0.45 4.40 12.95
C GLN A 5 -0.17 5.56 12.18
N GLN A 6 0.43 6.75 12.26
CA GLN A 6 -0.03 7.91 11.50
C GLN A 6 0.14 7.71 9.98
N GLN A 7 1.28 7.15 9.56
CA GLN A 7 1.54 6.79 8.17
C GLN A 7 0.51 5.76 7.68
N ALA A 8 0.29 4.69 8.46
CA ALA A 8 -0.67 3.64 8.14
C ALA A 8 -2.09 4.20 7.93
N ASP A 9 -2.58 4.99 8.90
CA ASP A 9 -3.92 5.58 8.82
C ASP A 9 -4.04 6.58 7.67
N SER A 10 -3.01 7.40 7.43
CA SER A 10 -3.00 8.38 6.34
C SER A 10 -3.10 7.69 4.98
N LEU A 11 -2.26 6.67 4.75
CA LEU A 11 -2.23 5.92 3.50
C LEU A 11 -3.51 5.11 3.29
N TYR A 12 -4.05 4.51 4.36
CA TYR A 12 -5.30 3.76 4.30
C TYR A 12 -6.46 4.67 3.87
N ASN A 13 -6.62 5.82 4.53
CA ASN A 13 -7.69 6.76 4.18
C ASN A 13 -7.54 7.32 2.76
N HIS A 14 -6.31 7.64 2.33
CA HIS A 14 -6.06 8.11 0.96
C HIS A 14 -6.48 7.05 -0.07
N LEU A 15 -6.18 5.77 0.16
CA LEU A 15 -6.62 4.71 -0.75
C LEU A 15 -8.14 4.55 -0.80
N ILE A 16 -8.84 4.66 0.34
CA ILE A 16 -10.31 4.64 0.38
C ILE A 16 -10.88 5.82 -0.43
N ASP A 17 -10.32 7.02 -0.29
CA ASP A 17 -10.74 8.18 -1.07
C ASP A 17 -10.46 7.98 -2.58
N MET A 18 -9.39 7.27 -2.93
CA MET A 18 -9.05 6.94 -4.32
C MET A 18 -9.99 5.89 -4.94
N GLU A 19 -10.63 5.05 -4.13
CA GLU A 19 -11.63 4.08 -4.60
C GLU A 19 -12.94 4.78 -5.02
N GLU A 20 -13.26 5.95 -4.45
CA GLU A 20 -14.47 6.69 -4.82
C GLU A 20 -14.43 7.14 -6.29
N GLY A 21 -15.25 6.49 -7.12
CA GLY A 21 -15.37 6.80 -8.55
C GLY A 21 -14.23 6.25 -9.43
N ALA A 22 -13.39 5.36 -8.90
CA ALA A 22 -12.35 4.69 -9.67
C ALA A 22 -12.92 3.67 -10.67
N ASP A 23 -12.26 3.55 -11.82
CA ASP A 23 -12.50 2.47 -12.78
C ASP A 23 -12.09 1.11 -12.20
N PRO A 24 -12.59 -0.03 -12.73
CA PRO A 24 -12.36 -1.36 -12.17
C PRO A 24 -10.88 -1.74 -11.97
N GLU A 25 -10.01 -1.32 -12.90
CA GLU A 25 -8.57 -1.56 -12.81
C GLU A 25 -7.96 -0.81 -11.61
N LYS A 26 -8.30 0.47 -11.45
CA LYS A 26 -7.82 1.27 -10.31
C LYS A 26 -8.39 0.77 -8.99
N LEU A 27 -9.65 0.30 -8.96
CA LEU A 27 -10.23 -0.36 -7.79
C LEU A 27 -9.43 -1.60 -7.39
N PHE A 28 -9.06 -2.45 -8.36
CA PHE A 28 -8.21 -3.61 -8.09
C PHE A 28 -6.86 -3.20 -7.46
N LEU A 29 -6.18 -2.20 -8.02
CA LEU A 29 -4.90 -1.72 -7.50
C LEU A 29 -5.04 -1.17 -6.07
N CYS A 30 -6.08 -0.36 -5.81
CA CYS A 30 -6.33 0.23 -4.49
C CYS A 30 -6.66 -0.85 -3.46
N SER A 31 -7.59 -1.77 -3.77
CA SER A 31 -7.98 -2.85 -2.88
C SER A 31 -6.81 -3.81 -2.59
N TYR A 32 -5.94 -4.07 -3.56
CA TYR A 32 -4.74 -4.88 -3.36
C TYR A 32 -3.77 -4.21 -2.38
N LEU A 33 -3.46 -2.92 -2.57
CA LEU A 33 -2.59 -2.17 -1.65
C LEU A 33 -3.21 -1.99 -0.26
N LEU A 34 -4.52 -1.76 -0.17
CA LEU A 34 -5.25 -1.68 1.10
C LEU A 34 -5.05 -2.95 1.93
N GLY A 35 -5.06 -4.13 1.29
CA GLY A 35 -4.77 -5.39 1.96
C GLY A 35 -3.37 -5.43 2.58
N HIS A 36 -2.35 -4.98 1.84
CA HIS A 36 -0.96 -4.95 2.33
C HIS A 36 -0.73 -3.88 3.40
N ILE A 37 -1.34 -2.70 3.25
CA ILE A 37 -1.31 -1.63 4.27
C ILE A 37 -2.00 -2.08 5.55
N SER A 38 -3.16 -2.75 5.45
CA SER A 38 -3.85 -3.32 6.62
C SER A 38 -3.06 -4.44 7.28
N LEU A 39 -2.27 -5.21 6.53
CA LEU A 39 -1.41 -6.24 7.09
C LEU A 39 -0.23 -5.63 7.85
N ALA A 40 0.46 -4.67 7.24
CA ALA A 40 1.56 -3.95 7.88
C ALA A 40 1.08 -3.14 9.10
N SER A 41 -0.12 -2.55 9.06
CA SER A 41 -0.65 -1.75 10.18
C SER A 41 -0.97 -2.60 11.42
N ALA A 42 -1.14 -3.92 11.26
CA ALA A 42 -1.31 -4.85 12.35
C ALA A 42 0.00 -5.18 13.09
N GLU A 43 1.15 -4.79 12.53
CA GLU A 43 2.46 -4.95 13.14
C GLU A 43 2.88 -3.73 13.95
N GLU A 44 3.91 -3.89 14.78
CA GLU A 44 4.43 -2.83 15.64
C GLU A 44 5.60 -2.10 14.99
N GLY A 45 5.56 -0.77 15.02
CA GLY A 45 6.67 0.07 14.58
C GLY A 45 6.58 1.50 15.14
N GLU A 46 7.68 2.24 15.01
CA GLU A 46 7.82 3.58 15.58
C GLU A 46 7.80 4.67 14.49
N THR A 47 8.49 4.41 13.37
CA THR A 47 8.73 5.37 12.30
C THR A 47 7.86 5.13 11.07
N ALA A 48 7.57 6.19 10.30
CA ALA A 48 6.91 6.05 9.01
C ALA A 48 7.73 5.20 8.02
N GLU A 49 9.07 5.35 8.02
CA GLU A 49 9.96 4.56 7.16
C GLU A 49 9.88 3.05 7.46
N GLN A 50 9.75 2.66 8.72
CA GLN A 50 9.51 1.26 9.09
C GLN A 50 8.19 0.73 8.53
N PHE A 51 7.14 1.56 8.51
CA PHE A 51 5.86 1.19 7.91
C PHE A 51 6.02 0.97 6.40
N ASP A 52 6.66 1.91 5.72
CA ASP A 52 6.86 1.84 4.27
C ASP A 52 7.69 0.60 3.88
N GLN A 53 8.75 0.30 4.64
CA GLN A 53 9.56 -0.91 4.47
C GLN A 53 8.75 -2.19 4.67
N GLN A 54 7.82 -2.20 5.64
CA GLN A 54 6.99 -3.36 5.92
C GLN A 54 5.99 -3.63 4.79
N VAL A 55 5.36 -2.58 4.26
CA VAL A 55 4.48 -2.67 3.09
C VAL A 55 5.26 -3.15 1.87
N GLU A 56 6.43 -2.56 1.60
CA GLU A 56 7.27 -2.94 0.46
C GLU A 56 7.73 -4.40 0.56
N HIS A 57 8.11 -4.86 1.75
CA HIS A 57 8.43 -6.26 1.99
C HIS A 57 7.23 -7.18 1.74
N SER A 58 6.05 -6.81 2.24
CA SER A 58 4.81 -7.57 2.06
C SER A 58 4.46 -7.74 0.58
N LEU A 59 4.57 -6.66 -0.20
CA LEU A 59 4.36 -6.65 -1.65
C LEU A 59 5.37 -7.56 -2.37
N ASP A 60 6.66 -7.46 -2.04
CA ASP A 60 7.70 -8.27 -2.64
C ASP A 60 7.53 -9.78 -2.37
N GLN A 61 6.96 -10.16 -1.22
CA GLN A 61 6.61 -11.56 -0.95
C GLN A 61 5.40 -11.99 -1.77
N ALA A 62 4.35 -11.17 -1.81
CA ALA A 62 3.12 -11.49 -2.52
C ALA A 62 3.35 -11.64 -4.03
N PHE A 63 4.11 -10.75 -4.65
CA PHE A 63 4.44 -10.82 -6.08
C PHE A 63 5.16 -12.10 -6.51
N LYS A 64 5.83 -12.80 -5.59
CA LYS A 64 6.50 -14.09 -5.90
C LYS A 64 5.52 -15.27 -5.92
N VAL A 65 4.38 -15.14 -5.25
CA VAL A 65 3.42 -16.23 -5.02
C VAL A 65 2.17 -16.02 -5.88
N ASP A 66 1.71 -14.78 -5.96
CA ASP A 66 0.49 -14.41 -6.66
C ASP A 66 0.69 -14.45 -8.17
N LYS A 67 -0.36 -14.88 -8.87
CA LYS A 67 -0.35 -15.00 -10.34
C LYS A 67 -0.77 -13.68 -10.99
N LEU A 68 -0.10 -12.61 -10.61
CA LEU A 68 -0.26 -11.29 -11.22
C LEU A 68 0.46 -11.22 -12.57
N SER A 69 -0.04 -10.38 -13.48
CA SER A 69 0.70 -10.08 -14.69
C SER A 69 1.87 -9.13 -14.38
N GLU A 70 2.85 -9.06 -15.29
CA GLU A 70 3.94 -8.09 -15.17
C GLU A 70 3.41 -6.64 -15.14
N GLN A 71 2.30 -6.39 -15.86
CA GLN A 71 1.64 -5.08 -15.89
C GLN A 71 1.04 -4.74 -14.53
N ASP A 72 0.27 -5.66 -13.92
CA ASP A 72 -0.31 -5.46 -12.59
C ASP A 72 0.77 -5.17 -11.54
N ILE A 73 1.88 -5.90 -11.56
CA ILE A 73 3.00 -5.68 -10.63
C ILE A 73 3.60 -4.28 -10.84
N CYS A 74 3.79 -3.85 -12.10
CA CYS A 74 4.29 -2.52 -12.40
C CYS A 74 3.34 -1.43 -11.89
N ASP A 75 2.04 -1.58 -12.11
CA ASP A 75 1.04 -0.60 -11.73
C ASP A 75 0.86 -0.51 -10.21
N ILE A 76 0.88 -1.64 -9.50
CA ILE A 76 0.86 -1.66 -8.03
C ILE A 76 2.10 -0.96 -7.46
N ARG A 77 3.30 -1.25 -8.00
CA ARG A 77 4.54 -0.57 -7.55
C ARG A 77 4.50 0.93 -7.82
N LEU A 78 4.00 1.33 -8.99
CA LEU A 78 3.87 2.74 -9.34
C LEU A 78 2.91 3.45 -8.38
N LEU A 79 1.75 2.84 -8.10
CA LEU A 79 0.78 3.39 -7.16
C LEU A 79 1.37 3.50 -5.74
N TRP A 80 2.01 2.43 -5.24
CA TRP A 80 2.68 2.44 -3.94
C TRP A 80 3.72 3.58 -3.83
N LYS A 81 4.58 3.71 -4.85
CA LYS A 81 5.61 4.75 -4.86
C LYS A 81 5.01 6.16 -4.80
N ASN A 82 3.96 6.43 -5.59
CA ASN A 82 3.29 7.73 -5.56
C ASN A 82 2.70 8.05 -4.18
N LEU A 83 2.15 7.04 -3.50
CA LEU A 83 1.59 7.19 -2.16
C LEU A 83 2.68 7.46 -1.11
N ALA A 84 3.75 6.67 -1.12
CA ALA A 84 4.86 6.83 -0.18
C ALA A 84 5.58 8.18 -0.35
N GLU A 85 5.77 8.64 -1.60
CA GLU A 85 6.40 9.96 -1.87
C GLU A 85 5.52 11.14 -1.42
N THR A 86 4.19 10.99 -1.47
CA THR A 86 3.24 12.07 -1.08
C THR A 86 3.11 12.22 0.44
N SER A 87 3.49 11.21 1.22
CA SER A 87 3.39 11.20 2.69
C SER A 87 4.64 11.72 3.42
N THR A 88 5.68 12.14 2.68
CA THR A 88 6.94 12.73 3.21
C THR A 88 6.92 14.25 3.24
#